data_AF-A0A433B3K0-F1
#
_entry.id   AF-A0A433B3K0-F1
#
_cell.length_a   1.000
_cell.length_b   1.000
_cell.length_c   1.000
_cell.angle_alpha   90.00
_cell.angle_beta   90.00
_cell.angle_gamma   90.00
#
_symmetry.space_group_name_H-M   'P 1'
#
loop_
_entity.id
_entity.type
_entity.pdbx_description
1 polymer ?
#
loop_
_entity_poly.entity_id
_entity_poly.type
_entity_poly.pdbx_seq_one_letter_code
_entity_poly.pdbx_strand_id
1 'polypeptide(L)'
;MTCATPDRELLRQLADIPEVSLSGFSVREGLAGTGVTVMKGRNYFGSWRAVDKQLVWVPANLTEPGHIVETVEEAVRHTLLLILKSIQSPGSTPPRALAS
;
A
#
# COMPACT_ATOMS: atom_id res chain seq x y z
N MET A 1 -3.96 -25.95 -11.98
CA MET A 1 -4.15 -24.51 -11.68
C MET A 1 -3.74 -24.30 -10.23
N THR A 2 -2.52 -23.80 -9.98
CA THR A 2 -2.10 -23.40 -8.63
C THR A 2 -2.83 -22.11 -8.28
N CYS A 3 -3.83 -22.21 -7.40
CA CYS A 3 -4.50 -21.04 -6.83
C CYS A 3 -3.43 -20.23 -6.09
N ALA A 4 -3.10 -19.03 -6.56
CA ALA A 4 -2.20 -18.13 -5.85
C ALA A 4 -2.86 -17.71 -4.53
N THR A 5 -2.09 -17.59 -3.46
CA THR A 5 -2.58 -17.00 -2.22
C THR A 5 -3.02 -15.55 -2.48
N PRO A 6 -4.06 -15.03 -1.78
CA PRO A 6 -4.60 -13.69 -2.07
C PRO A 6 -3.56 -12.57 -2.04
N ASP A 7 -2.55 -12.69 -1.17
CA ASP A 7 -1.43 -11.74 -1.08
C ASP A 7 -0.50 -11.80 -2.30
N ARG A 8 -0.23 -12.99 -2.85
CA ARG A 8 0.59 -13.14 -4.07
C ARG A 8 -0.13 -12.58 -5.29
N GLU A 9 -1.43 -12.82 -5.40
CA GLU A 9 -2.24 -12.27 -6.49
C GLU A 9 -2.36 -10.74 -6.36
N LEU A 10 -2.57 -10.22 -5.16
CA LEU A 10 -2.55 -8.79 -4.88
C LEU A 10 -1.21 -8.14 -5.24
N LEU A 11 -0.09 -8.75 -4.84
CA LEU A 11 1.25 -8.27 -5.17
C LEU A 11 1.44 -8.18 -6.68
N ARG A 12 1.05 -9.23 -7.40
CA ARG A 12 1.14 -9.30 -8.86
C ARG A 12 0.30 -8.20 -9.51
N GLN A 13 -0.98 -8.09 -9.17
CA GLN A 13 -1.87 -7.09 -9.75
C GLN A 13 -1.38 -5.66 -9.48
N LEU A 14 -0.93 -5.34 -8.26
CA LEU A 14 -0.39 -4.01 -7.95
C LEU A 14 0.94 -3.72 -8.65
N ALA A 15 1.80 -4.73 -8.84
CA ALA A 15 3.05 -4.58 -9.58
C ALA A 15 2.83 -4.39 -11.08
N ASP A 16 1.76 -4.97 -11.63
CA ASP A 16 1.39 -4.88 -13.05
C ASP A 16 0.73 -3.54 -13.41
N ILE A 17 0.35 -2.70 -12.44
CA ILE A 17 -0.27 -1.38 -12.67
C ILE A 17 0.80 -0.29 -12.74
N PRO A 18 1.08 0.30 -13.92
CA PRO A 18 2.16 1.29 -14.09
C PRO A 18 1.99 2.53 -13.19
N GLU A 19 0.76 2.97 -12.97
CA GLU A 19 0.40 4.15 -12.17
C GLU A 19 0.91 4.07 -10.73
N VAL A 20 1.05 2.86 -10.17
CA VAL A 20 1.65 2.66 -8.84
C VAL A 20 3.08 3.17 -8.85
N SER A 21 3.88 2.72 -9.82
CA SER A 21 5.29 3.13 -9.96
C SER A 21 5.45 4.60 -10.34
N LEU A 22 4.64 5.09 -11.29
CA LEU A 22 4.65 6.48 -11.75
C LEU A 22 4.26 7.47 -10.66
N SER A 23 3.46 7.04 -9.68
CA SER A 23 3.09 7.84 -8.51
C SER A 23 4.16 7.84 -7.41
N GLY A 24 5.31 7.20 -7.64
CA GLY A 24 6.41 7.07 -6.67
C GLY A 24 6.16 6.00 -5.61
N PHE A 25 5.24 5.06 -5.87
CA PHE A 25 4.99 3.92 -4.99
C PHE A 25 5.66 2.66 -5.52
N SER A 26 5.93 1.73 -4.62
CA SER A 26 6.34 0.37 -4.98
C SER A 26 5.68 -0.64 -4.05
N VAL A 27 5.48 -1.85 -4.56
CA VAL A 27 4.96 -2.98 -3.80
C VAL A 27 5.98 -4.09 -3.75
N ARG A 28 6.04 -4.79 -2.63
CA ARG A 28 6.92 -5.95 -2.42
C ARG A 28 6.27 -6.93 -1.46
N GLU A 29 6.78 -8.15 -1.47
CA GLU A 29 6.42 -9.17 -0.49
C GLU A 29 6.65 -8.67 0.94
N GLY A 30 5.76 -9.03 1.86
CA GLY A 30 5.88 -8.68 3.27
C GLY A 30 7.13 -9.27 3.94
N LEU A 31 7.63 -8.61 4.98
CA LEU A 31 8.86 -8.98 5.70
C LEU A 31 8.87 -10.42 6.27
N ALA A 32 7.71 -11.05 6.45
CA ALA A 32 7.56 -12.41 6.95
C ALA A 32 7.21 -13.43 5.85
N GLY A 33 7.41 -13.08 4.58
CA GLY A 33 6.99 -13.92 3.44
C GLY A 33 5.48 -14.01 3.24
N THR A 34 4.72 -13.12 3.88
CA THR A 34 3.26 -13.05 3.80
C THR A 34 2.77 -11.61 3.76
N GLY A 35 1.73 -11.37 2.96
CA GLY A 35 1.17 -10.05 2.73
C GLY A 35 1.96 -9.19 1.73
N VAL A 36 1.48 -7.98 1.53
CA VAL A 36 2.03 -7.02 0.55
C VAL A 36 2.41 -5.74 1.26
N THR A 37 3.68 -5.37 1.17
CA THR A 37 4.18 -4.08 1.68
C THR A 37 4.09 -3.03 0.59
N VAL A 38 3.48 -1.90 0.91
CA VAL A 38 3.40 -0.72 0.04
C VAL A 38 4.37 0.34 0.56
N MET A 39 5.20 0.86 -0.32
CA MET A 39 6.21 1.88 -0.05
C MET A 39 5.91 3.14 -0.84
N LYS A 40 6.18 4.32 -0.27
CA LYS A 40 6.22 5.61 -0.97
C LYS A 40 7.68 6.07 -1.03
N GLY A 41 8.33 5.92 -2.18
CA GLY A 41 9.78 6.00 -2.29
C GLY A 41 10.45 5.01 -1.35
N ARG A 42 11.22 5.52 -0.36
CA ARG A 42 11.88 4.71 0.67
C ARG A 42 11.08 4.56 1.96
N ASN A 43 9.95 5.26 2.07
CA ASN A 43 9.15 5.30 3.30
C ASN A 43 8.09 4.20 3.28
N TYR A 44 7.92 3.52 4.41
CA TYR A 44 6.83 2.58 4.61
C TYR A 44 5.50 3.33 4.58
N PHE A 45 4.57 2.90 3.72
CA PHE A 45 3.26 3.52 3.57
C PHE A 45 2.16 2.68 4.26
N GLY A 46 2.28 1.36 4.18
CA GLY A 46 1.42 0.42 4.88
C GLY A 46 1.59 -0.99 4.33
N SER A 47 0.80 -1.93 4.84
CA SER A 47 0.81 -3.31 4.34
C SER A 47 -0.56 -3.96 4.36
N TRP A 48 -0.79 -4.83 3.38
CA TRP A 48 -1.88 -5.79 3.40
C TRP A 48 -1.41 -7.09 4.06
N ARG A 49 -2.24 -7.64 4.95
CA ARG A 49 -2.04 -8.92 5.62
C ARG A 49 -3.18 -9.87 5.30
N ALA A 50 -2.87 -11.11 4.95
CA ALA A 50 -3.89 -12.14 4.80
C ALA A 50 -4.24 -12.73 6.17
N VAL A 51 -5.50 -12.63 6.59
CA VAL A 51 -6.02 -13.18 7.86
C VAL A 51 -7.35 -13.85 7.57
N ASP A 52 -7.50 -15.14 7.89
CA ASP A 52 -8.76 -15.90 7.76
C ASP A 52 -9.54 -15.66 6.45
N LYS A 53 -8.81 -15.68 5.32
CA LYS A 53 -9.29 -15.42 3.93
C LYS A 53 -9.62 -13.97 3.59
N GLN A 54 -9.43 -13.03 4.51
CA GLN A 54 -9.55 -11.61 4.28
C GLN A 54 -8.18 -10.95 4.08
N LEU A 55 -8.18 -9.77 3.48
CA LEU A 55 -7.03 -8.89 3.37
C LEU A 55 -7.24 -7.69 4.31
N VAL A 56 -6.29 -7.49 5.22
CA VAL A 56 -6.31 -6.44 6.24
C VAL A 56 -5.23 -5.42 5.95
N TRP A 57 -5.64 -4.18 5.65
CA TRP A 57 -4.76 -3.03 5.51
C TRP A 57 -4.33 -2.51 6.88
N VAL A 58 -3.01 -2.36 7.04
CA VAL A 58 -2.36 -1.79 8.21
C VAL A 58 -1.56 -0.56 7.76
N PRO A 59 -2.02 0.67 8.04
CA PRO A 59 -1.33 1.88 7.63
C PRO A 59 -0.01 2.06 8.40
N ALA A 60 0.94 2.81 7.81
CA ALA A 60 2.15 3.21 8.51
C ALA A 60 1.86 4.18 9.67
N ASN A 61 0.89 5.08 9.47
CA ASN A 61 0.39 5.95 10.52
C ASN A 61 -0.75 5.25 11.27
N LEU A 62 -0.48 4.80 12.50
CA LEU A 62 -1.45 4.06 13.32
C LEU A 62 -2.62 4.93 13.83
N THR A 63 -2.60 6.24 13.61
CA THR A 63 -3.79 7.09 13.85
C THR A 63 -4.81 6.99 12.72
N GLU A 64 -4.42 6.48 11.55
CA GLU A 64 -5.34 6.21 10.46
C GLU A 64 -6.04 4.86 10.65
N PRO A 65 -7.32 4.75 10.27
CA PRO A 65 -8.03 3.48 10.40
C PRO A 65 -7.45 2.43 9.46
N GLY A 66 -7.38 1.19 9.94
CA GLY A 66 -7.19 0.03 9.08
C GLY A 66 -8.39 -0.19 8.15
N HIS A 67 -8.25 -1.12 7.22
CA HIS A 67 -9.33 -1.50 6.31
C HIS A 67 -9.33 -3.01 6.09
N ILE A 68 -10.51 -3.62 6.00
CA ILE A 68 -10.64 -5.07 5.79
C ILE A 68 -11.46 -5.27 4.54
N VAL A 69 -10.99 -6.15 3.67
CA VAL A 69 -11.65 -6.49 2.41
C VAL A 69 -11.61 -8.01 2.20
N GLU A 70 -12.59 -8.53 1.45
CA GLU A 70 -12.73 -9.97 1.22
C GLU A 70 -12.09 -10.41 -0.10
N THR A 71 -11.82 -9.47 -1.01
CA THR A 71 -11.36 -9.75 -2.37
C THR A 71 -10.07 -9.01 -2.72
N VAL A 72 -9.32 -9.56 -3.66
CA VAL A 72 -8.10 -8.93 -4.18
C VAL A 72 -8.46 -7.64 -4.93
N GLU A 73 -9.55 -7.65 -5.69
CA GLU A 73 -10.05 -6.51 -6.46
C GLU A 73 -10.35 -5.30 -5.56
N GLU A 74 -10.97 -5.53 -4.41
CA GLU A 74 -11.22 -4.48 -3.41
C GLU A 74 -9.91 -3.96 -2.80
N ALA A 75 -8.95 -4.84 -2.50
CA ALA A 75 -7.64 -4.44 -1.99
C ALA A 75 -6.85 -3.60 -3.00
N VAL A 76 -6.89 -3.97 -4.29
CA VAL A 76 -6.30 -3.18 -5.38
C VAL A 76 -6.97 -1.81 -5.45
N ARG A 77 -8.30 -1.77 -5.55
CA ARG A 77 -9.06 -0.52 -5.60
C ARG A 77 -8.74 0.38 -4.42
N HIS A 78 -8.73 -0.16 -3.20
CA HIS A 78 -8.43 0.59 -1.99
C HIS A 78 -7.01 1.15 -2.02
N THR A 79 -6.02 0.35 -2.44
CA THR A 79 -4.62 0.78 -2.57
C THR A 79 -4.48 1.96 -3.54
N LEU A 80 -5.14 1.89 -4.71
CA LEU A 80 -5.12 2.98 -5.68
C LEU A 80 -5.76 4.26 -5.11
N LEU A 81 -6.86 4.15 -4.37
CA LEU A 81 -7.48 5.29 -3.69
C LEU A 81 -6.56 5.92 -2.64
N LEU A 82 -5.81 5.11 -1.88
CA LEU A 82 -4.82 5.60 -0.92
C LEU A 82 -3.67 6.34 -1.62
N ILE A 83 -3.19 5.81 -2.74
CA ILE A 83 -2.17 6.47 -3.58
C ILE A 83 -2.70 7.83 -4.06
N LEU A 84 -3.91 7.86 -4.64
CA LEU A 84 -4.56 9.09 -5.10
C LEU A 84 -4.71 10.12 -3.97
N LYS A 85 -5.16 9.70 -2.78
CA LYS A 85 -5.25 10.58 -1.61
C LYS A 85 -3.88 11.12 -1.17
N SER A 86 -2.85 10.29 -1.25
CA SER A 86 -1.48 10.64 -0.86
C SER A 86 -0.79 11.61 -1.82
N ILE A 87 -1.16 11.59 -3.12
CA ILE A 87 -0.67 12.56 -4.11
C ILE A 87 -1.48 13.85 -4.10
N GLN A 88 -2.77 13.78 -3.77
CA GLN A 88 -3.64 14.96 -3.65
C GLN A 88 -3.30 15.82 -2.43
N SER A 89 -2.77 15.21 -1.37
CA SER A 89 -2.30 15.92 -0.18
C SER A 89 -0.98 16.61 -0.53
N PRO A 90 -0.95 17.94 -0.78
CA PRO A 90 0.31 18.63 -0.99
C PRO A 90 1.03 18.58 0.35
N GLY A 91 2.17 17.88 0.39
CA GLY A 91 2.98 17.82 1.59
C GLY A 91 3.28 19.23 2.08
N SER A 92 2.97 19.45 3.36
CA SER A 92 3.59 20.46 4.20
C SER A 92 5.05 20.64 3.82
N THR A 93 5.35 21.79 3.21
CA THR A 93 6.70 22.27 3.00
C THR A 93 7.45 22.10 4.32
N PRO A 94 8.62 21.42 4.38
CA PRO A 94 9.40 21.41 5.60
C PRO A 94 9.67 22.88 5.99
N PRO A 95 9.56 23.27 7.27
CA PRO A 95 9.96 24.61 7.66
C PRO A 95 11.43 24.73 7.29
N ARG A 96 11.70 25.53 6.25
CA ARG A 96 13.04 26.00 5.93
C ARG A 96 13.52 26.63 7.23
N ALA A 97 14.51 26.01 7.87
CA ALA A 97 15.14 26.59 9.04
C ALA A 97 15.52 28.03 8.67
N LEU A 98 14.84 29.00 9.26
CA LEU A 98 15.24 30.41 9.21
C LEU A 98 16.55 30.46 9.98
N ALA A 99 17.65 30.31 9.24
CA ALA A 99 18.96 30.73 9.71
C ALA A 99 18.96 32.26 9.65
N SER A 100 18.73 32.88 10.82
CA SER A 100 19.12 34.25 11.16
C SER A 100 19.45 34.30 12.64
#